data_AF-A0A381UJD4-F1
#
_entry.id   AF-A0A381UJD4-F1
#
_cell.length_a   1.000
_cell.length_b   1.000
_cell.length_c   1.000
_cell.angle_alpha   90.00
_cell.angle_beta   90.00
_cell.angle_gamma   90.00
#
_symmetry.space_group_name_H-M   'P 1'
#
loop_
_entity.id
_entity.type
_entity.pdbx_description
1 polymer ?
#
loop_
_entity_poly.entity_id
_entity_poly.type
_entity_poly.pdbx_seq_one_letter_code
_entity_poly.pdbx_strand_id
1 'polypeptide(L)'
;MTDPKEFFDTYCDFVTKVTSNPSLDIKALKASLQEIQDNSDIDVPRLMTAALGLSSEGGEFVEIVKKMFLQGKPADQENIFHMKRELGDIMWYWVTACMALKLDPVEVILENQKKLEARYGEEFTINQSEVRAEGDL
;
A
#
# COMPACT_ATOMS: atom_id res chain seq x y z
N MET A 1 -20.66 13.78 -32.00
CA MET A 1 -19.70 13.33 -30.98
C MET A 1 -18.71 14.46 -30.81
N THR A 2 -18.43 14.89 -29.58
CA THR A 2 -17.38 15.88 -29.29
C THR A 2 -16.04 15.32 -29.75
N ASP A 3 -15.14 16.16 -30.28
CA ASP A 3 -13.79 15.72 -30.65
C ASP A 3 -13.10 15.12 -29.42
N PRO A 4 -12.55 13.88 -29.48
CA PRO A 4 -11.83 13.29 -28.37
C PRO A 4 -10.72 14.20 -27.81
N LYS A 5 -10.09 15.02 -28.67
CA LYS A 5 -9.07 15.97 -28.22
C LYS A 5 -9.67 17.09 -27.37
N GLU A 6 -10.73 17.74 -27.84
CA GLU A 6 -11.46 18.76 -27.06
C GLU A 6 -11.99 18.21 -25.72
N PHE A 7 -12.43 16.95 -25.71
CA PHE A 7 -12.80 16.27 -24.47
C PHE A 7 -11.63 16.14 -23.51
N PHE A 8 -10.48 15.61 -23.98
CA PHE A 8 -9.31 15.43 -23.12
C PHE A 8 -8.70 16.74 -22.66
N ASP A 9 -8.73 17.81 -23.47
CA ASP A 9 -8.28 19.13 -23.04
C ASP A 9 -9.15 19.64 -21.87
N THR A 10 -10.48 19.53 -22.00
CA THR A 10 -11.42 19.90 -20.93
C THR A 10 -11.22 19.03 -19.68
N TYR A 11 -11.00 17.73 -19.87
CA TYR A 11 -10.81 16.80 -18.76
C TYR A 11 -9.47 17.01 -18.05
N CYS A 12 -8.38 17.25 -18.78
CA CYS A 12 -7.08 17.58 -18.21
C CYS A 12 -7.15 18.86 -17.36
N ASP A 13 -7.82 19.90 -17.86
CA ASP A 13 -8.06 21.13 -17.10
C ASP A 13 -8.85 20.87 -15.82
N PHE A 14 -9.88 20.03 -15.89
CA PHE A 14 -10.64 19.61 -14.71
C PHE A 14 -9.74 18.88 -13.72
N VAL A 15 -8.96 17.89 -14.17
CA VAL A 15 -8.02 17.13 -13.33
C VAL A 15 -7.04 18.06 -12.63
N THR A 16 -6.45 19.03 -13.33
CA THR A 16 -5.55 20.02 -12.72
C THR A 16 -6.25 20.83 -11.64
N LYS A 17 -7.49 21.29 -11.88
CA LYS A 17 -8.27 22.10 -10.91
C LYS A 17 -8.64 21.33 -9.64
N VAL A 18 -8.81 20.01 -9.73
CA VAL A 18 -9.16 19.16 -8.57
C VAL A 18 -7.96 18.45 -7.95
N THR A 19 -6.75 18.64 -8.50
CA THR A 19 -5.51 18.09 -7.94
C THR A 19 -4.94 19.03 -6.87
N SER A 20 -4.48 18.47 -5.75
CA SER A 20 -3.94 19.26 -4.64
C SER A 20 -2.69 20.05 -5.04
N ASN A 21 -2.46 21.21 -4.42
CA ASN A 21 -1.29 22.05 -4.71
C ASN A 21 0.07 21.32 -4.46
N PRO A 22 0.26 20.57 -3.35
CA PRO A 22 1.46 19.76 -3.16
C PRO A 22 1.68 18.67 -4.22
N SER A 23 0.63 18.26 -4.96
CA SER A 23 0.76 17.30 -6.06
C SER A 23 1.14 17.96 -7.40
N LEU A 24 1.07 19.30 -7.51
CA LEU A 24 1.34 20.04 -8.75
C LEU A 24 2.59 20.92 -8.67
N ASP A 25 2.94 21.41 -7.48
CA ASP A 25 4.07 22.31 -7.27
C ASP A 25 5.10 21.73 -6.30
N ILE A 26 6.36 21.72 -6.73
CA ILE A 26 7.47 21.13 -5.96
C ILE A 26 7.80 21.91 -4.68
N LYS A 27 7.56 23.23 -4.64
CA LYS A 27 7.80 24.01 -3.41
C LYS A 27 6.71 23.71 -2.39
N ALA A 28 5.46 23.62 -2.83
CA ALA A 28 4.34 23.21 -2.00
C ALA A 28 4.51 21.77 -1.48
N LEU A 29 4.99 20.84 -2.32
CA LEU A 29 5.33 19.48 -1.89
C LEU A 29 6.40 19.50 -0.78
N LYS A 30 7.52 20.19 -1.02
CA LYS A 30 8.61 20.28 -0.05
C LYS A 30 8.14 20.90 1.27
N ALA A 31 7.34 21.96 1.21
CA ALA A 31 6.77 22.58 2.40
C ALA A 31 5.87 21.60 3.17
N SER A 32 5.00 20.86 2.49
CA SER A 32 4.15 19.86 3.12
C SER A 32 4.94 18.72 3.77
N LEU A 33 5.99 18.22 3.11
CA LEU A 33 6.86 17.18 3.66
C LEU A 33 7.64 17.68 4.88
N GLN A 34 8.18 18.90 4.81
CA GLN A 34 8.90 19.53 5.91
C GLN A 34 7.99 19.78 7.11
N GLU A 35 6.76 20.26 6.88
CA GLU A 35 5.78 20.51 7.95
C GLU A 35 5.48 19.23 8.74
N ILE A 36 5.27 18.10 8.05
CA ILE A 36 5.05 16.80 8.72
C ILE A 36 6.30 16.38 9.49
N GLN A 37 7.48 16.54 8.88
CA GLN A 37 8.76 16.17 9.49
C GLN A 37 9.05 16.97 10.77
N ASP A 38 8.69 18.26 10.79
CA ASP A 38 8.99 19.18 11.90
C ASP A 38 7.96 19.09 13.02
N ASN A 39 6.71 18.74 12.70
CA ASN A 39 5.60 18.76 13.66
C ASN A 39 5.07 17.36 14.04
N SER A 40 5.77 16.29 13.69
CA SER A 40 5.41 14.93 14.09
C SER A 40 6.64 14.06 14.36
N ASP A 41 6.40 12.90 14.97
CA ASP A 41 7.43 11.89 15.20
C ASP A 41 7.75 11.02 13.98
N ILE A 42 7.10 11.28 12.83
CA ILE A 42 7.24 10.49 11.62
C ILE A 42 8.57 10.82 10.91
N ASP A 43 9.32 9.78 10.52
CA ASP A 43 10.44 9.91 9.58
C ASP A 43 9.86 9.92 8.15
N VAL A 44 9.65 11.13 7.62
CA VAL A 44 8.95 11.34 6.34
C VAL A 44 9.69 10.70 5.15
N PRO A 45 11.01 10.89 4.97
CA PRO A 45 11.74 10.21 3.90
C PRO A 45 11.63 8.69 3.97
N ARG A 46 11.73 8.11 5.17
CA ARG A 46 11.61 6.66 5.35
C ARG A 46 10.19 6.17 5.10
N LEU A 47 9.18 6.91 5.53
CA LEU A 47 7.78 6.58 5.26
C LEU A 47 7.47 6.59 3.76
N MET A 48 7.98 7.57 3.02
CA MET A 48 7.86 7.61 1.56
C MET A 48 8.52 6.41 0.90
N THR A 49 9.72 6.03 1.37
CA THR A 49 10.44 4.84 0.89
C THR A 49 9.61 3.58 1.11
N ALA A 50 9.06 3.42 2.32
CA ALA A 50 8.22 2.29 2.68
C ALA A 50 6.94 2.21 1.84
N ALA A 51 6.20 3.31 1.70
CA ALA A 51 4.93 3.35 0.98
C ALA A 51 5.09 3.01 -0.50
N LEU A 52 6.09 3.61 -1.16
CA LEU A 52 6.35 3.35 -2.58
C LEU A 52 6.87 1.92 -2.80
N GLY A 53 7.76 1.44 -1.94
CA GLY A 53 8.31 0.09 -2.05
C GLY A 53 7.27 -1.00 -1.81
N LEU A 54 6.42 -0.87 -0.79
CA LEU A 54 5.31 -1.81 -0.55
C LEU A 54 4.42 -1.98 -1.79
N SER A 55 4.10 -0.87 -2.48
CA SER A 55 3.31 -0.93 -3.71
C SER A 55 4.07 -1.57 -4.87
N SER A 56 5.37 -1.31 -4.98
CA SER A 56 6.22 -1.86 -6.05
C SER A 56 6.35 -3.38 -5.92
N GLU A 57 6.81 -3.87 -4.77
CA GLU A 57 7.08 -5.29 -4.57
C GLU A 57 5.80 -6.13 -4.48
N GLY A 58 4.71 -5.53 -3.98
CA GLY A 58 3.38 -6.12 -4.10
C GLY A 58 2.98 -6.36 -5.56
N GLY A 59 3.31 -5.43 -6.46
CA GLY A 59 3.11 -5.58 -7.90
C GLY A 59 3.98 -6.67 -8.53
N GLU A 60 5.25 -6.76 -8.13
CA GLU A 60 6.18 -7.80 -8.61
C GLU A 60 5.72 -9.21 -8.20
N PHE A 61 5.30 -9.37 -6.94
CA PHE A 61 4.70 -10.61 -6.45
C PHE A 61 3.45 -10.99 -7.25
N VAL A 62 2.52 -10.03 -7.44
CA VAL A 62 1.29 -10.24 -8.22
C VAL A 62 1.58 -10.61 -9.67
N GLU A 63 2.61 -10.05 -10.28
CA GLU A 63 3.00 -10.38 -11.65
C GLU A 63 3.34 -11.87 -11.80
N ILE A 64 4.05 -12.45 -10.83
CA ILE A 64 4.39 -13.88 -10.82
C ILE A 64 3.12 -14.72 -10.69
N VAL A 65 2.26 -14.40 -9.72
CA VAL A 65 0.98 -15.09 -9.49
C VAL A 65 0.07 -15.02 -10.74
N LYS A 66 -0.02 -13.84 -11.36
CA LYS A 66 -0.79 -13.61 -12.59
C LYS A 66 -0.26 -14.45 -13.74
N LYS A 67 1.07 -14.53 -13.92
CA LYS A 67 1.70 -15.39 -14.94
C LYS A 67 1.39 -16.87 -14.71
N MET A 68 1.38 -17.32 -13.46
CA MET A 68 1.02 -18.70 -13.13
C MET A 68 -0.44 -19.00 -13.45
N PHE A 69 -1.37 -18.21 -12.91
CA PHE A 69 -2.80 -18.51 -13.01
C PHE A 69 -3.42 -18.17 -14.37
N LEU A 70 -2.96 -17.11 -15.03
CA LEU A 70 -3.60 -16.58 -16.26
C LEU A 70 -2.80 -16.84 -17.53
N GLN A 71 -1.53 -17.22 -17.42
CA GLN A 71 -0.64 -17.41 -18.57
C GLN A 71 0.00 -18.81 -18.61
N GLY A 72 -0.39 -19.69 -17.69
CA GLY A 72 0.01 -21.11 -17.70
C GLY A 72 1.43 -21.38 -17.24
N LYS A 73 2.09 -20.45 -16.52
CA LYS A 73 3.40 -20.75 -15.92
C LYS A 73 3.26 -21.81 -14.80
N PRO A 74 4.19 -22.78 -14.70
CA PRO A 74 4.14 -23.81 -13.68
C PRO A 74 4.48 -23.28 -12.28
N ALA A 75 3.91 -23.89 -11.25
CA ALA A 75 4.28 -23.66 -9.84
C ALA A 75 5.56 -24.43 -9.45
N ASP A 76 6.63 -24.25 -10.21
CA ASP A 76 7.91 -24.91 -9.97
C ASP A 76 8.75 -24.21 -8.89
N GLN A 77 9.88 -24.82 -8.54
CA GLN A 77 10.78 -24.28 -7.51
C GLN A 77 11.33 -22.90 -7.85
N GLU A 78 11.48 -22.57 -9.14
CA GLU A 78 11.97 -21.27 -9.59
C GLU A 78 10.92 -20.18 -9.33
N ASN A 79 9.67 -20.39 -9.77
CA ASN A 79 8.61 -19.40 -9.53
C ASN A 79 8.27 -19.26 -8.05
N ILE A 80 8.30 -20.36 -7.27
CA ILE A 80 8.14 -20.33 -5.81
C ILE A 80 9.28 -19.54 -5.15
N PHE A 81 10.52 -19.76 -5.58
CA PHE A 81 11.67 -19.03 -5.05
C PHE A 81 11.59 -17.53 -5.38
N HIS A 82 11.14 -17.18 -6.58
CA HIS A 82 10.91 -15.78 -6.96
C HIS A 82 9.84 -15.13 -6.08
N MET A 83 8.68 -15.78 -5.89
CA MET A 83 7.65 -15.29 -4.96
C MET A 83 8.19 -15.10 -3.54
N LYS A 84 9.05 -16.01 -3.05
CA LYS A 84 9.69 -15.87 -1.74
C LYS A 84 10.58 -14.62 -1.64
N ARG A 85 11.28 -14.25 -2.72
CA ARG A 85 12.10 -13.03 -2.74
C ARG A 85 11.23 -11.79 -2.62
N GLU A 86 10.18 -11.71 -3.44
CA GLU A 86 9.25 -10.58 -3.37
C GLU A 86 8.57 -10.47 -2.00
N LEU A 87 8.21 -11.59 -1.37
CA LEU A 87 7.72 -11.59 0.02
C LEU A 87 8.75 -11.06 1.03
N GLY A 88 10.04 -11.34 0.81
CA GLY A 88 11.13 -10.78 1.60
C GLY A 88 11.27 -9.27 1.42
N ASP A 89 11.18 -8.79 0.19
CA ASP A 89 11.28 -7.37 -0.14
C ASP A 89 10.04 -6.60 0.38
N ILE A 90 8.85 -7.19 0.30
CA ILE A 90 7.64 -6.68 0.97
C ILE A 90 7.86 -6.55 2.48
N MET A 91 8.41 -7.58 3.13
CA MET A 91 8.69 -7.52 4.57
C MET A 91 9.72 -6.43 4.90
N TRP A 92 10.72 -6.23 4.05
CA TRP A 92 11.72 -5.18 4.22
C TRP A 92 11.08 -3.78 4.23
N TYR A 93 10.21 -3.48 3.26
CA TYR A 93 9.50 -2.20 3.24
C TYR A 93 8.45 -2.09 4.36
N TRP A 94 7.81 -3.20 4.75
CA TRP A 94 6.87 -3.20 5.88
C TRP A 94 7.56 -2.86 7.21
N VAL A 95 8.74 -3.44 7.49
CA VAL A 95 9.55 -3.07 8.65
C VAL A 95 10.03 -1.63 8.54
N THR A 96 10.38 -1.17 7.34
CA THR A 96 10.76 0.23 7.08
C THR A 96 9.62 1.19 7.43
N ALA A 97 8.35 0.82 7.17
CA ALA A 97 7.18 1.59 7.60
C ALA A 97 7.06 1.65 9.13
N CYS A 98 7.23 0.49 9.81
CA CYS A 98 7.21 0.43 11.28
C CYS A 98 8.29 1.36 11.87
N MET A 99 9.50 1.31 11.33
CA MET A 99 10.60 2.19 11.74
C MET A 99 10.30 3.67 11.49
N ALA A 100 9.64 4.01 10.38
CA ALA A 100 9.26 5.38 10.07
C ALA A 100 8.22 5.95 11.04
N LEU A 101 7.36 5.08 11.56
CA LEU A 101 6.28 5.40 12.51
C LEU A 101 6.68 5.16 13.98
N LYS A 102 7.93 4.74 14.24
CA LYS A 102 8.43 4.34 15.57
C LYS A 102 7.61 3.24 16.25
N LEU A 103 7.08 2.30 15.46
CA LEU A 103 6.31 1.14 15.94
C LEU A 103 7.21 -0.08 16.13
N ASP A 104 6.90 -0.90 17.14
CA ASP A 104 7.46 -2.26 17.25
C ASP A 104 6.73 -3.19 16.26
N PRO A 105 7.44 -3.79 15.28
CA PRO A 105 6.88 -4.79 14.39
C PRO A 105 6.09 -5.91 15.09
N VAL A 106 6.54 -6.37 16.26
CA VAL A 106 5.87 -7.42 17.01
C VAL A 106 4.51 -6.96 17.49
N GLU A 107 4.42 -5.75 18.04
CA GLU A 107 3.16 -5.17 18.51
C GLU A 107 2.17 -4.97 17.35
N VAL A 108 2.64 -4.54 16.18
CA VAL A 108 1.79 -4.37 14.99
C VAL A 108 1.14 -5.70 14.57
N ILE A 109 1.90 -6.79 14.56
CA ILE A 109 1.37 -8.12 14.22
C ILE A 109 0.46 -8.67 15.32
N LEU A 110 0.82 -8.48 16.60
CA LEU A 110 -0.03 -8.92 17.71
C LEU A 110 -1.37 -8.18 17.75
N GLU A 111 -1.39 -6.89 17.43
CA GLU A 111 -2.62 -6.12 17.32
C GLU A 111 -3.51 -6.63 16.18
N ASN A 112 -2.89 -6.97 15.03
CA ASN A 112 -3.62 -7.61 13.93
C ASN A 112 -4.20 -8.97 14.34
N GLN A 113 -3.42 -9.79 15.02
CA GLN A 113 -3.85 -11.10 15.51
C GLN A 113 -5.03 -10.97 16.47
N LYS A 114 -4.94 -10.13 17.51
CA LYS A 114 -6.03 -9.90 18.47
C LYS A 114 -7.32 -9.45 17.78
N LYS A 115 -7.21 -8.56 16.80
CA LYS A 115 -8.36 -8.10 16.00
C LYS A 115 -8.99 -9.25 15.22
N LEU A 116 -8.19 -10.11 14.59
CA LEU A 116 -8.69 -11.26 13.84
C LEU A 116 -9.30 -12.33 14.75
N GLU A 117 -8.69 -12.59 15.91
CA GLU A 117 -9.22 -13.50 16.94
C GLU A 117 -10.56 -12.98 17.49
N ALA A 118 -10.69 -11.68 17.73
CA ALA A 118 -11.97 -11.09 18.15
C ALA A 118 -13.06 -11.21 17.06
N ARG A 119 -12.66 -11.17 15.78
CA ARG A 119 -13.59 -11.26 14.64
C ARG A 119 -14.05 -12.69 14.35
N TYR A 120 -13.12 -13.64 14.35
CA TYR A 120 -13.37 -15.00 13.88
C TYR A 120 -13.42 -16.04 15.01
N GLY A 121 -12.89 -15.74 16.20
CA GLY A 121 -12.71 -16.74 17.24
C GLY A 121 -11.70 -17.79 16.80
N GLU A 122 -12.08 -19.08 16.83
CA GLU A 122 -11.22 -20.20 16.43
C GLU A 122 -11.24 -20.50 14.93
N GLU A 123 -12.29 -20.13 14.18
CA GLU A 123 -12.45 -20.48 12.77
C GLU A 123 -13.06 -19.37 11.91
N PHE A 124 -12.68 -19.32 10.64
CA PHE A 124 -13.24 -18.39 9.67
C PHE A 124 -14.70 -18.75 9.32
N THR A 125 -15.60 -17.76 9.33
CA THR A 125 -16.91 -17.85 8.67
C THR A 125 -17.15 -16.65 7.74
N ILE A 126 -17.83 -16.87 6.61
CA ILE A 126 -18.13 -15.82 5.62
C ILE A 126 -18.89 -14.65 6.28
N ASN A 127 -19.90 -14.95 7.11
CA ASN A 127 -20.69 -13.92 7.79
C ASN A 127 -19.85 -13.02 8.71
N GLN A 128 -18.86 -13.57 9.42
CA GLN A 128 -17.95 -12.79 10.27
C GLN A 128 -16.96 -11.92 9.46
N SER A 129 -16.73 -12.24 8.18
CA SER A 129 -15.87 -11.44 7.31
C SER A 129 -16.56 -10.18 6.75
N GLU A 130 -17.89 -10.22 6.64
CA GLU A 130 -18.71 -9.13 6.07
C GLU A 130 -19.29 -8.19 7.14
N VAL A 131 -19.55 -8.70 8.35
CA VAL A 131 -20.15 -7.94 9.47
C VAL A 131 -19.07 -7.50 10.46
N ARG A 132 -18.85 -6.18 10.58
CA ARG A 132 -17.93 -5.59 11.58
C ARG A 132 -18.68 -5.19 12.85
N ALA A 133 -18.03 -5.35 14.00
CA ALA A 133 -18.54 -4.79 15.26
C ALA A 133 -18.45 -3.25 15.22
N GLU A 134 -19.37 -2.57 15.91
CA GLU A 134 -19.36 -1.12 16.03
C GLU A 134 -18.08 -0.66 16.75
N GLY A 135 -17.24 0.13 16.07
CA GLY A 135 -15.96 0.61 16.60
C GLY A 135 -14.69 -0.11 16.12
N ASP A 136 -14.81 -1.12 15.24
CA ASP A 136 -13.67 -1.78 14.59
C ASP A 136 -13.15 -0.92 13.40
N LEU A 137 -12.24 0.02 13.71
CA LEU A 137 -11.55 0.92 12.76
C LEU A 137 -10.13 0.43 12.46
#